data_AF-A0A2N9MPP2-F1
#
_entry.id   AF-A0A2N9MPP2-F1
#
_cell.length_a   1.000
_cell.length_b   1.000
_cell.length_c   1.000
_cell.angle_alpha   90.00
_cell.angle_beta   90.00
_cell.angle_gamma   90.00
#
_symmetry.space_group_name_H-M   'P 1'
#
loop_
_entity.id
_entity.type
_entity.pdbx_description
1 polymer ?
#
loop_
_entity_poly.entity_id
_entity_poly.type
_entity_poly.pdbx_seq_one_letter_code
_entity_poly.pdbx_strand_id
1 'polypeptide(L)' 'MSQTEFSRAYGISKRALQEWEQGGRQPDSAARAYLTVISKEPVVVRRALAGEMS' A
#
# COMPACT_ATOMS: atom_id res chain seq x y z
N MET A 1 10.48 -2.16 -6.98
CA MET A 1 9.94 -0.88 -6.48
C MET A 1 10.47 -0.68 -5.07
N SER A 2 11.03 0.48 -4.76
CA SER A 2 11.47 0.88 -3.42
C SER A 2 10.27 1.13 -2.49
N GLN A 3 10.48 1.11 -1.17
CA GLN A 3 9.43 1.45 -0.19
C GLN A 3 8.85 2.86 -0.42
N THR A 4 9.68 3.81 -0.85
CA THR A 4 9.24 5.18 -1.15
C THR A 4 8.29 5.21 -2.36
N GLU A 5 8.61 4.47 -3.41
CA GLU A 5 7.75 4.34 -4.59
C GLU A 5 6.46 3.58 -4.26
N PHE A 6 6.53 2.51 -3.45
CA PHE A 6 5.35 1.77 -2.99
C PHE A 6 4.42 2.68 -2.19
N SER A 7 5.01 3.44 -1.27
CA SER A 7 4.28 4.35 -0.40
C SER A 7 3.53 5.41 -1.20
N ARG A 8 4.18 6.01 -2.19
CA ARG A 8 3.57 6.98 -3.10
C ARG A 8 2.49 6.35 -3.99
N ALA A 9 2.74 5.17 -4.54
CA ALA A 9 1.83 4.52 -5.48
C ALA A 9 0.53 4.02 -4.82
N TYR A 10 0.56 3.67 -3.54
CA TYR A 10 -0.54 2.99 -2.86
C TYR A 10 -1.04 3.69 -1.59
N GLY A 11 -0.52 4.87 -1.24
CA GLY A 11 -0.95 5.62 -0.07
C GLY A 11 -0.65 4.95 1.28
N ILE A 12 0.22 3.92 1.30
CA ILE A 12 0.66 3.26 2.54
C ILE A 12 1.93 3.96 3.01
N SER A 13 1.95 4.51 4.23
CA SER A 13 3.15 5.23 4.70
C SER A 13 4.39 4.33 4.72
N LYS A 14 5.55 4.88 4.34
CA LYS A 14 6.85 4.19 4.44
C LYS A 14 7.11 3.65 5.85
N ARG A 15 6.71 4.39 6.89
CA ARG A 15 6.82 3.98 8.29
C ARG A 15 6.02 2.71 8.57
N ALA A 16 4.76 2.64 8.13
CA ALA A 16 3.93 1.45 8.31
C ALA A 16 4.55 0.22 7.63
N LEU A 17 5.07 0.37 6.41
CA LEU A 17 5.77 -0.72 5.71
C LEU A 17 6.97 -1.24 6.52
N GLN A 18 7.78 -0.32 7.06
CA GLN A 18 8.95 -0.68 7.87
C GLN A 18 8.55 -1.43 9.15
N GLU A 19 7.51 -0.98 9.85
CA GLU A 19 7.02 -1.64 11.06
C GLU A 19 6.48 -3.05 10.76
N TRP A 20 5.87 -3.27 9.60
CA TRP A 20 5.36 -4.58 9.18
C TRP A 20 6.47 -5.54 8.76
N GLU A 21 7.42 -5.08 7.94
CA GLU A 21 8.55 -5.89 7.44
C GLU A 21 9.52 -6.28 8.56
N GLN A 22 9.68 -5.42 9.57
CA GLN A 22 10.53 -5.68 10.74
C GLN A 22 9.80 -6.49 11.83
N GLY A 23 8.52 -6.83 11.63
CA GLY A 23 7.72 -7.63 12.56
C GLY A 23 7.29 -6.89 13.83
N GLY A 24 7.49 -5.57 13.90
CA GLY A 24 7.12 -4.76 15.08
C GLY A 24 5.60 -4.63 15.27
N ARG A 25 4.85 -4.49 14.16
CA ARG A 25 3.38 -4.47 14.15
C ARG A 25 2.89 -5.20 12.92
N GLN A 26 1.75 -5.90 13.00
CA GLN A 26 1.13 -6.51 11.82
C GLN A 26 0.09 -5.55 11.21
N PRO A 27 -0.11 -5.58 9.87
CA PRO A 27 -1.18 -4.84 9.22
C PRO A 27 -2.54 -5.27 9.79
N ASP A 28 -3.47 -4.34 9.98
CA ASP A 28 -4.84 -4.66 10.40
C ASP A 28 -5.66 -5.33 9.28
N SER A 29 -6.93 -5.64 9.53
CA SER A 29 -7.79 -6.31 8.55
C SER A 29 -7.98 -5.51 7.26
N ALA A 30 -8.13 -4.18 7.35
CA ALA A 30 -8.30 -3.32 6.19
C ALA A 30 -7.00 -3.24 5.38
N ALA A 31 -5.86 -3.07 6.04
CA ALA A 31 -4.56 -3.07 5.39
C ALA A 31 -4.25 -4.42 4.71
N ARG A 32 -4.57 -5.56 5.34
CA ARG A 32 -4.41 -6.89 4.72
C ARG A 32 -5.31 -7.08 3.50
N ALA A 33 -6.57 -6.67 3.58
CA ALA A 33 -7.49 -6.72 2.45
C ALA A 33 -6.96 -5.85 1.29
N TYR A 34 -6.50 -4.64 1.60
CA TYR A 34 -5.95 -3.73 0.61
C TYR A 34 -4.67 -4.25 -0.04
N LEU A 35 -3.72 -4.76 0.76
CA LEU A 35 -2.51 -5.44 0.26
C LEU A 35 -2.83 -6.64 -0.63
N THR A 36 -3.90 -7.38 -0.30
CA THR A 36 -4.38 -8.49 -1.13
C THR A 36 -4.86 -8.00 -2.50
N VAL A 37 -5.61 -6.89 -2.55
CA VAL A 37 -6.06 -6.30 -3.81
C VAL A 37 -4.88 -5.73 -4.60
N ILE A 38 -3.93 -5.04 -3.96
CA ILE A 38 -2.70 -4.55 -4.61
C ILE A 38 -1.93 -5.71 -5.25
N SER A 39 -1.81 -6.84 -4.54
CA SER A 39 -1.09 -8.02 -5.02
C SER A 39 -1.72 -8.61 -6.28
N LYS A 40 -3.06 -8.60 -6.37
CA LYS A 40 -3.80 -9.14 -7.51
C LYS A 40 -3.93 -8.16 -8.68
N GLU A 41 -4.24 -6.90 -8.37
CA GLU A 41 -4.64 -5.88 -9.35
C GLU A 41 -3.86 -4.56 -9.19
N PRO A 42 -2.51 -4.58 -9.22
CA PRO A 42 -1.69 -3.41 -8.87
C PRO A 42 -1.90 -2.23 -9.83
N VAL A 43 -2.20 -2.50 -11.12
CA VAL A 43 -2.45 -1.45 -12.12
C VAL A 43 -3.79 -0.76 -11.86
N VAL A 44 -4.84 -1.53 -11.52
CA VAL A 44 -6.17 -1.01 -11.23
C VAL A 44 -6.14 -0.12 -9.99
N VAL A 45 -5.48 -0.58 -8.93
CA VAL A 45 -5.32 0.20 -7.70
C VAL A 45 -4.59 1.51 -7.96
N ARG A 46 -3.44 1.48 -8.67
CA ARG A 46 -2.71 2.71 -9.02
C ARG A 46 -3.55 3.67 -9.85
N ARG A 47 -4.32 3.16 -10.82
CA ARG A 47 -5.22 3.98 -11.65
C ARG A 47 -6.34 4.61 -10.81
N ALA A 48 -6.92 3.87 -9.88
CA ALA A 48 -7.98 4.36 -9.01
C ALA A 48 -7.48 5.48 -8.08
N LEU A 49 -6.27 5.31 -7.52
CA LEU A 49 -5.66 6.28 -6.60
C LEU A 49 -5.04 7.49 -7.28
N ALA A 50 -4.66 7.37 -8.55
CA ALA A 50 -4.26 8.51 -9.37
C ALA A 50 -5.43 9.47 -9.71
N GLY A 51 -6.64 9.17 -9.22
CA GLY A 51 -7.90 9.85 -9.53
C GLY A 51 -8.54 10.70 -8.41
N GLU A 52 -7.78 11.31 -7.51
CA GLU A 52 -8.23 12.49 -6.74
C GLU A 52 -7.40 13.70 -7.24
N MET A 53 -7.88 14.59 -8.12
CA MET A 53 -8.92 15.59 -7.92
C MET A 53 -9.73 15.86 -9.21
N SER A 54 -11.04 15.63 -9.17
CA SER A 54 -12.06 16.51 -9.77
C SER A 54 -13.28 16.49 -8.86
#